data_AF-A0AA36DKK0-F1
#
_entry.id   AF-A0AA36DKK0-F1
#
_cell.length_a   1.000
_cell.length_b   1.000
_cell.length_c   1.000
_cell.angle_alpha   90.00
_cell.angle_beta   90.00
_cell.angle_gamma   90.00
#
_symmetry.space_group_name_H-M   'P 1'
#
loop_
_entity.id
_entity.type
_entity.pdbx_description
1 polymer ?
#
loop_
_entity_poly.entity_id
_entity_poly.type
_entity_poly.pdbx_seq_one_letter_code
_entity_poly.pdbx_strand_id
1 'polypeptide(L)'
;MSTTIDAIFCYLTNTTEFANNGRTISNEDANTRFCGEQNRYLDYEKAIHKVGSPRVQFVTVRDPLQRFISGYVDKCVRWKLSPYDQRIKKAIGS
;
A
#
# COMPACT_ATOMS: atom_id res chain seq x y z
N MET A 1 4.40 0.02 4.22
CA MET A 1 3.46 -0.84 3.45
C MET A 1 3.64 -0.53 1.96
N SER A 2 3.54 -1.49 1.03
CA SER A 2 3.95 -1.28 -0.39
C SER A 2 2.86 -0.57 -1.20
N THR A 3 2.83 0.77 -1.14
CA THR A 3 2.03 1.60 -2.06
C THR A 3 2.45 1.40 -3.51
N THR A 4 3.68 0.95 -3.74
CA THR A 4 4.24 0.69 -5.07
C THR A 4 3.50 -0.42 -5.82
N ILE A 5 3.22 -1.58 -5.19
CA ILE A 5 2.47 -2.66 -5.86
C ILE A 5 1.04 -2.19 -6.17
N ASP A 6 0.38 -1.56 -5.20
CA ASP A 6 -0.97 -1.02 -5.37
C ASP A 6 -1.01 -0.04 -6.56
N ALA A 7 -0.03 0.85 -6.65
CA ALA A 7 0.10 1.84 -7.73
C ALA A 7 0.40 1.21 -9.10
N ILE A 8 1.24 0.17 -9.15
CA ILE A 8 1.51 -0.57 -10.39
C ILE A 8 0.22 -1.20 -10.92
N PHE A 9 -0.52 -1.92 -10.08
CA PHE A 9 -1.77 -2.54 -10.52
C PHE A 9 -2.85 -1.51 -10.85
N CYS A 10 -2.90 -0.39 -10.13
CA CYS A 10 -3.75 0.74 -10.48
C CYS A 10 -3.45 1.28 -11.88
N TYR A 11 -2.18 1.50 -12.19
CA TYR A 11 -1.73 1.94 -13.52
C TYR A 11 -2.05 0.90 -14.61
N LEU A 12 -1.84 -0.39 -14.35
CA LEU A 12 -2.12 -1.45 -15.32
C LEU A 12 -3.61 -1.63 -15.60
N THR A 13 -4.48 -1.44 -14.61
CA THR A 13 -5.94 -1.56 -14.77
C THR A 13 -6.52 -0.38 -15.54
N ASN A 14 -6.03 0.84 -15.30
CA ASN A 14 -6.54 2.05 -15.98
C ASN A 14 -5.44 3.10 -16.18
N THR A 15 -4.60 2.83 -17.17
CA THR A 15 -3.42 3.66 -17.49
C THR A 15 -3.78 5.10 -17.82
N THR A 16 -4.80 5.29 -18.66
CA THR A 16 -5.20 6.62 -19.15
C THR A 16 -5.70 7.50 -18.02
N GLU A 17 -6.58 6.98 -17.16
CA GLU A 17 -7.13 7.76 -16.05
C GLU A 17 -6.07 8.04 -14.98
N PHE A 18 -5.19 7.07 -14.69
CA PHE A 18 -4.06 7.27 -13.78
C PHE A 18 -3.13 8.39 -14.25
N ALA A 19 -2.74 8.38 -15.53
CA ALA A 19 -1.86 9.39 -16.11
C ALA A 19 -2.53 10.77 -16.21
N ASN A 20 -3.80 10.84 -16.64
CA ASN A 20 -4.54 12.10 -16.79
C ASN A 20 -4.77 12.82 -15.46
N ASN A 21 -4.82 12.08 -14.34
CA ASN A 21 -4.89 12.66 -13.00
C ASN A 21 -3.51 13.06 -12.44
N GLY A 22 -2.46 13.08 -13.28
CA GLY A 22 -1.11 13.50 -12.89
C GLY A 22 -0.44 12.56 -11.87
N ARG A 23 -0.88 11.29 -11.80
CA ARG A 23 -0.34 10.32 -10.86
C ARG A 23 0.93 9.68 -11.41
N THR A 24 1.86 9.38 -10.50
CA THR A 24 3.06 8.59 -10.78
C THR A 24 3.19 7.50 -9.74
N ILE A 25 3.75 6.34 -10.12
CA ILE A 25 3.94 5.21 -9.20
C ILE A 25 4.75 5.63 -7.96
N SER A 26 5.72 6.54 -8.11
CA SER A 26 6.57 7.03 -7.03
C SER A 26 5.86 7.96 -6.05
N ASN A 27 4.77 8.62 -6.46
CA ASN A 27 4.07 9.62 -5.65
C ASN A 27 2.75 9.09 -5.04
N GLU A 28 2.43 7.82 -5.26
CA GLU A 28 1.27 7.19 -4.64
C GLU A 28 1.51 6.96 -3.13
N ASP A 29 0.66 7.59 -2.33
CA ASP A 29 0.63 7.48 -0.89
C ASP A 29 -0.54 6.63 -0.41
N ALA A 30 -0.38 5.95 0.72
CA ALA A 30 -1.41 5.07 1.25
C ALA A 30 -2.73 5.78 1.61
N ASN A 31 -2.68 7.09 1.89
CA ASN A 31 -3.85 7.90 2.27
C ASN A 31 -4.52 8.57 1.08
N THR A 32 -3.80 8.80 -0.02
CA THR A 32 -4.31 9.53 -1.21
C THR A 32 -4.32 8.69 -2.47
N ARG A 33 -4.34 7.35 -2.32
CA ARG A 33 -4.28 6.39 -3.42
C ARG A 33 -5.33 6.65 -4.47
N PHE A 34 -4.94 6.65 -5.75
CA PHE A 34 -5.87 6.91 -6.85
C PHE A 34 -6.95 5.83 -7.00
N CYS A 35 -6.56 4.55 -7.09
CA CYS A 35 -7.51 3.45 -7.20
C CYS A 35 -8.11 3.01 -5.85
N GLY A 36 -7.77 3.66 -4.74
CA GLY A 36 -8.27 3.32 -3.41
C GLY A 36 -8.17 1.81 -3.10
N GLU A 37 -9.32 1.20 -2.81
CA GLU A 37 -9.45 -0.24 -2.51
C GLU A 37 -9.89 -1.09 -3.73
N GLN A 38 -9.98 -0.52 -4.93
CA GLN A 38 -10.49 -1.25 -6.11
C GLN A 38 -9.62 -2.46 -6.49
N ASN A 39 -8.31 -2.35 -6.29
CA ASN A 39 -7.31 -3.37 -6.66
C ASN A 39 -6.60 -3.97 -5.44
N ARG A 40 -7.17 -3.81 -4.25
CA ARG A 40 -6.55 -4.22 -2.99
C ARG A 40 -7.46 -5.15 -2.20
N TYR A 41 -6.87 -6.23 -1.72
CA TYR A 41 -7.53 -7.18 -0.84
C TYR A 41 -6.67 -7.37 0.40
N LEU A 42 -7.27 -7.22 1.58
CA LEU A 42 -6.62 -7.53 2.86
C LEU A 42 -6.58 -9.03 3.15
N ASP A 43 -7.47 -9.77 2.48
CA ASP A 43 -7.69 -11.19 2.65
C ASP A 43 -7.26 -11.92 1.38
N TYR A 44 -6.33 -12.86 1.54
CA TYR A 44 -5.74 -13.62 0.45
C TYR A 44 -6.76 -14.53 -0.25
N GLU A 45 -7.64 -15.18 0.50
CA GLU A 45 -8.66 -16.08 -0.06
C GLU A 45 -9.68 -15.30 -0.88
N LYS A 46 -10.09 -14.13 -0.38
CA LYS A 46 -10.97 -13.22 -1.15
C LYS A 46 -10.29 -12.74 -2.43
N ALA A 47 -8.99 -12.43 -2.37
CA ALA A 47 -8.23 -12.00 -3.54
C ALA A 47 -8.18 -13.11 -4.61
N ILE A 48 -7.82 -14.33 -4.19
CA ILE A 48 -7.76 -15.48 -5.10
C ILE A 48 -9.13 -15.77 -5.71
N HIS A 49 -10.17 -15.82 -4.87
CA HIS A 49 -11.51 -16.14 -5.33
C HIS A 49 -12.01 -15.11 -6.36
N LYS A 50 -11.68 -13.83 -6.17
CA LYS A 50 -12.07 -12.76 -7.09
C LYS A 50 -11.33 -12.81 -8.43
N VAL A 51 -10.05 -13.17 -8.44
CA VAL A 51 -9.25 -13.30 -9.67
C VAL A 51 -9.61 -14.57 -10.43
N GLY A 52 -9.90 -15.67 -9.73
CA GLY A 52 -10.23 -16.96 -10.35
C GLY A 52 -9.04 -17.70 -10.95
N SER A 53 -9.32 -18.59 -11.91
CA SER A 53 -8.34 -19.38 -12.66
C SER A 53 -8.65 -19.34 -14.17
N PRO A 54 -7.63 -19.32 -15.05
CA PRO A 54 -6.19 -19.27 -14.76
C PRO A 54 -5.75 -17.87 -14.29
N ARG A 55 -4.70 -17.82 -13.46
CA ARG A 55 -4.16 -16.57 -12.91
C ARG A 55 -2.64 -16.51 -12.97
N VAL A 56 -2.11 -15.32 -13.14
CA VAL A 56 -0.67 -15.03 -13.05
C VAL A 56 -0.43 -14.30 -11.73
N GLN A 57 0.51 -14.79 -10.94
CA GLN A 57 0.87 -14.20 -9.64
C GLN A 57 2.21 -13.49 -9.76
N PHE A 58 2.25 -12.25 -9.26
CA PHE A 58 3.45 -11.41 -9.25
C PHE A 58 3.86 -11.11 -7.80
N VAL A 59 5.16 -11.04 -7.56
CA VAL A 59 5.73 -10.61 -6.28
C VAL A 59 6.89 -9.65 -6.52
N THR A 60 6.93 -8.55 -5.76
CA THR A 60 8.11 -7.67 -5.74
C THR A 60 8.96 -7.95 -4.51
N VAL A 61 10.21 -8.33 -4.75
CA VAL A 61 11.24 -8.51 -3.74
C VAL A 61 12.12 -7.26 -3.65
N ARG A 62 12.74 -7.04 -2.50
CA ARG A 62 13.73 -5.99 -2.26
C ARG A 62 14.85 -6.59 -1.42
N ASP A 63 16.03 -5.98 -1.49
CA ASP A 63 17.12 -6.28 -0.56
C ASP A 63 16.60 -6.40 0.90
N PRO A 64 16.92 -7.49 1.62
CA PRO A 64 16.37 -7.76 2.95
C PRO A 64 16.67 -6.67 3.97
N LEU A 65 17.89 -6.11 3.97
CA LEU A 65 18.28 -5.06 4.92
C LEU A 65 17.50 -3.78 4.65
N GLN A 66 17.40 -3.36 3.39
CA GLN A 66 16.59 -2.20 3.02
C GLN A 66 15.11 -2.40 3.33
N ARG A 67 14.56 -3.61 3.08
CA ARG A 67 13.17 -3.94 3.42
C ARG A 67 12.94 -3.83 4.93
N PHE A 68 13.86 -4.36 5.73
CA PHE A 68 13.80 -4.30 7.18
C PHE A 68 13.82 -2.85 7.70
N ILE A 69 14.82 -2.06 7.29
CA ILE A 69 14.96 -0.66 7.72
C ILE A 69 13.73 0.16 7.29
N SER A 70 13.26 -0.02 6.06
CA SER A 70 12.05 0.66 5.58
C SER A 70 10.82 0.32 6.42
N GLY A 71 10.65 -0.95 6.82
CA GLY A 71 9.56 -1.38 7.68
C GLY A 71 9.67 -0.82 9.11
N TYR A 72 10.88 -0.84 9.67
CA TYR A 72 11.16 -0.28 11.00
C TYR A 72 10.86 1.23 11.05
N VAL A 73 11.34 1.99 10.07
CA VAL A 73 11.08 3.44 10.02
C VAL A 73 9.59 3.73 9.85
N ASP A 74 8.88 2.99 8.99
CA ASP A 74 7.42 3.13 8.80
C ASP A 74 6.67 2.89 10.13
N LYS A 75 6.89 1.73 10.76
CA LYS A 75 6.08 1.27 11.90
C LYS A 75 6.53 1.76 13.26
N CYS A 76 7.82 1.96 13.47
CA CYS A 76 8.37 2.25 14.80
C CYS A 76 8.80 3.71 14.96
N VAL A 77 9.11 4.41 13.88
CA VAL A 77 9.54 5.82 13.93
C VAL A 77 8.40 6.73 13.50
N ARG A 78 7.92 6.61 12.26
CA ARG A 78 6.89 7.50 11.70
C ARG A 78 5.54 7.37 12.38
N TRP A 79 5.10 6.14 12.68
CA TRP A 79 3.83 5.92 13.37
C TRP A 79 3.82 6.46 14.80
N LYS A 80 4.93 6.37 15.55
CA LYS A 80 5.02 6.97 16.90
C LYS A 80 4.91 8.50 16.89
N LEU A 81 5.29 9.12 15.78
CA LEU A 81 5.22 10.56 15.55
C LEU A 81 3.88 10.97 14.89
N SER A 82 3.04 10.01 14.51
CA SER A 82 1.75 10.28 13.89
C SER A 82 0.76 10.85 14.92
N PRO A 83 -0.03 11.88 14.55
CA PRO A 83 -1.14 12.37 15.39
C PRO A 83 -2.14 11.27 15.77
N TYR A 84 -2.23 10.19 14.97
CA TYR A 84 -3.09 9.05 15.26
C TYR A 84 -2.62 8.26 16.49
N ASP A 85 -1.32 7.99 16.63
CA ASP A 85 -0.76 7.27 17.79
C ASP A 85 -0.80 8.13 19.06
N GLN A 86 -0.60 9.44 18.92
CA GLN A 86 -0.76 10.39 20.03
C GLN A 86 -2.21 10.43 20.56
N ARG A 87 -3.21 10.33 19.67
CA ARG A 87 -4.63 10.25 20.04
C ARG A 87 -4.96 8.94 20.75
N ILE A 88 -4.39 7.82 20.31
CA ILE A 88 -4.55 6.54 21.01
C ILE A 88 -3.92 6.63 22.39
N LYS A 89 -2.64 7.02 22.53
CA LYS A 89 -1.98 7.17 23.84
C LYS A 89 -2.77 8.05 24.81
N LYS A 90 -3.29 9.18 24.32
CA LYS A 90 -4.17 10.07 25.10
C LYS A 90 -5.51 9.41 25.52
N ALA A 91 -6.07 8.53 24.68
CA ALA A 91 -7.31 7.81 24.98
C ALA A 91 -7.10 6.61 25.94
N ILE A 92 -5.91 6.00 25.97
CA ILE A 92 -5.58 4.89 26.88
C ILE A 92 -4.82 5.32 28.15
N GLY A 93 -4.63 6.63 28.37
CA GLY A 93 -4.07 7.17 29.61
C GLY A 93 -2.60 6.81 29.86
N SER A 94 -1.81 6.61 28.80
CA SER A 94 -0.35 6.36 28.86
C SER A 94 0.46 7.54 28.35
#